data_AF-A0AAD3D166-F1
#
_entry.id   AF-A0AAD3D166-F1
#
_cell.length_a   1.000
_cell.length_b   1.000
_cell.length_c   1.000
_cell.angle_alpha   90.00
_cell.angle_beta   90.00
_cell.angle_gamma   90.00
#
_symmetry.space_group_name_H-M   'P 1'
#
loop_
_entity.id
_entity.type
_entity.pdbx_description
1 polymer ?
#
loop_
_entity_poly.entity_id
_entity_poly.type
_entity_poly.pdbx_seq_one_letter_code
_entity_poly.pdbx_strand_id
1 'polypeptide(L)'
;MNIFRLVGDGCHILAVFLMLYQLEYVKDATDISILSQELLLITFVLRYLDIGTHFYSLYNTLVKMFYLWSAVAICAQFKLARGNIRDTMVENERIQKSFILIVAFIINIAALPYSFAFGFQGFMWGWSIVLEPAALIPQFVILYENRLRVPPFVKAYIFLMWIYRVFYIMNWIYRSHYEPYYRPNYFVYFFGALHALTLPLAVLLNRYKPYEERNSSEDERGTLTLLDLEQDSYELLNDAED
;
A
#
# COMPACT_ATOMS: atom_id res chain seq x y z
N MET A 1 -13.53 -16.96 -12.68
CA MET A 1 -12.19 -16.34 -12.65
C MET A 1 -11.82 -16.01 -14.09
N ASN A 2 -11.29 -14.82 -14.39
CA ASN A 2 -10.81 -14.48 -15.74
C ASN A 2 -9.34 -14.06 -15.70
N ILE A 3 -8.72 -13.91 -16.87
CA ILE A 3 -7.29 -13.60 -17.00
C ILE A 3 -6.91 -12.27 -16.34
N PHE A 4 -7.75 -11.24 -16.46
CA PHE A 4 -7.48 -9.93 -15.86
C PHE A 4 -7.42 -10.02 -14.34
N ARG A 5 -8.36 -10.76 -13.72
CA ARG A 5 -8.33 -10.99 -12.27
C ARG A 5 -7.10 -11.79 -11.84
N LEU A 6 -6.73 -12.81 -12.60
CA LEU A 6 -5.55 -13.63 -12.31
C LEU A 6 -4.26 -12.80 -12.34
N VAL A 7 -4.08 -11.98 -13.38
CA VAL A 7 -2.91 -11.10 -13.50
C VAL A 7 -2.94 -10.04 -12.41
N GLY A 8 -4.09 -9.43 -12.12
CA GLY A 8 -4.23 -8.47 -11.03
C GLY A 8 -3.85 -9.07 -9.67
N ASP A 9 -4.38 -10.24 -9.33
CA ASP A 9 -4.02 -10.94 -8.09
C ASP A 9 -2.52 -11.27 -8.04
N GLY A 10 -1.94 -11.71 -9.16
CA GLY A 10 -0.51 -11.98 -9.28
C GLY A 10 0.36 -10.74 -9.06
N CYS A 11 -0.02 -9.59 -9.62
CA CYS A 11 0.69 -8.33 -9.40
C CYS A 11 0.64 -7.89 -7.93
N HIS A 12 -0.51 -8.04 -7.27
CA HIS A 12 -0.65 -7.69 -5.86
C HIS A 12 0.20 -8.61 -4.96
N ILE A 13 0.17 -9.92 -5.20
CA ILE A 13 1.01 -10.89 -4.48
C ILE A 13 2.50 -10.57 -4.69
N LEU A 14 2.92 -10.28 -5.92
CA LEU A 14 4.30 -9.90 -6.21
C LEU A 14 4.69 -8.59 -5.49
N ALA A 15 3.79 -7.61 -5.43
CA ALA A 15 4.03 -6.37 -4.69
C ALA A 15 4.32 -6.67 -3.20
N VAL A 16 3.49 -7.51 -2.57
CA VAL A 16 3.68 -7.94 -1.18
C VAL A 16 5.03 -8.62 -0.98
N PHE A 17 5.44 -9.51 -1.90
CA PHE A 17 6.75 -10.14 -1.84
C PHE A 17 7.91 -9.14 -1.94
N LEU A 18 7.82 -8.14 -2.82
CA LEU A 18 8.86 -7.11 -2.93
C LEU A 18 8.97 -6.26 -1.67
N MET A 19 7.83 -5.92 -1.03
CA MET A 19 7.83 -5.19 0.23
C MET A 19 8.44 -6.02 1.36
N LEU A 20 8.07 -7.30 1.47
CA LEU A 20 8.69 -8.22 2.42
C LEU A 20 10.19 -8.39 2.14
N TYR A 21 10.60 -8.47 0.88
CA TYR A 21 11.99 -8.61 0.50
C TYR A 21 12.82 -7.39 0.92
N GLN A 22 12.29 -6.19 0.66
CA GLN A 22 12.90 -4.93 1.09
C GLN A 22 13.11 -4.90 2.62
N LEU A 23 12.11 -5.29 3.40
CA LEU A 23 12.19 -5.25 4.86
C LEU A 23 13.01 -6.40 5.46
N GLU A 24 12.94 -7.60 4.89
CA GLU A 24 13.60 -8.79 5.44
C GLU A 24 15.04 -8.93 4.99
N TYR A 25 15.35 -8.71 3.72
CA TYR A 25 16.68 -8.98 3.17
C TYR A 25 17.50 -7.71 2.97
N VAL A 26 16.90 -6.63 2.48
CA VAL A 26 17.61 -5.34 2.35
C VAL A 26 17.74 -4.65 3.71
N LYS A 27 16.84 -4.96 4.67
CA LYS A 27 16.81 -4.39 6.03
C LYS A 27 16.73 -2.86 6.04
N ASP A 28 16.18 -2.27 4.98
CA ASP A 28 16.02 -0.82 4.86
C ASP A 28 14.54 -0.44 4.82
N ALA A 29 14.13 0.33 5.83
CA ALA A 29 12.79 0.87 6.00
C ALA A 29 12.68 2.36 5.62
N THR A 30 13.73 2.94 5.06
CA THR A 30 13.78 4.34 4.65
C THR A 30 12.74 4.62 3.56
N ASP A 31 12.04 5.74 3.69
CA ASP A 31 10.98 6.17 2.76
C ASP A 31 9.82 5.17 2.56
N ILE A 32 9.62 4.26 3.51
CA ILE A 32 8.42 3.41 3.60
C ILE A 32 7.48 4.00 4.68
N SER A 33 6.21 4.20 4.32
CA SER A 33 5.21 4.72 5.24
C SER A 33 4.61 3.62 6.09
N ILE A 34 4.97 3.54 7.37
CA ILE A 34 4.31 2.64 8.33
C ILE A 34 2.83 2.93 8.48
N LEU A 35 2.44 4.21 8.39
CA LEU A 35 1.04 4.62 8.42
C LEU A 35 0.26 3.92 7.30
N SER A 36 0.81 3.89 6.09
CA SER A 36 0.20 3.13 4.98
C SER A 36 0.10 1.64 5.27
N GLN A 37 1.17 1.03 5.79
CA GLN A 37 1.19 -0.41 6.06
C GLN A 37 0.18 -0.81 7.16
N GLU A 38 0.06 -0.01 8.22
CA GLU A 38 -0.93 -0.24 9.28
C GLU A 38 -2.37 -0.06 8.76
N LEU A 39 -2.63 0.94 7.90
CA LEU A 39 -3.93 1.12 7.27
C LEU A 39 -4.27 -0.02 6.31
N LEU A 40 -3.30 -0.55 5.57
CA LEU A 40 -3.47 -1.74 4.72
C LEU A 40 -3.76 -3.00 5.54
N LEU A 41 -3.07 -3.19 6.67
CA LEU A 41 -3.38 -4.26 7.60
C LEU A 41 -4.83 -4.19 8.09
N ILE A 42 -5.27 -3.01 8.56
CA ILE A 42 -6.67 -2.80 8.97
C ILE A 42 -7.62 -3.09 7.80
N THR A 43 -7.28 -2.63 6.60
CA THR A 43 -8.07 -2.90 5.38
C THR A 43 -8.26 -4.40 5.15
N PHE A 44 -7.19 -5.21 5.22
CA PHE A 44 -7.29 -6.66 5.03
C PHE A 44 -8.05 -7.36 6.14
N VAL A 45 -7.86 -6.94 7.40
CA VAL A 45 -8.63 -7.48 8.54
C VAL A 45 -10.13 -7.25 8.32
N LEU A 46 -10.54 -6.02 8.01
CA LEU A 46 -11.94 -5.69 7.76
C LEU A 46 -12.52 -6.42 6.54
N ARG A 47 -11.70 -6.60 5.49
CA ARG A 47 -12.12 -7.23 4.24
C ARG A 47 -12.34 -8.73 4.36
N TYR A 48 -11.54 -9.40 5.18
CA TYR A 48 -11.48 -10.86 5.26
C TYR A 48 -12.04 -11.42 6.57
N LEU A 49 -12.88 -10.65 7.28
CA LEU A 49 -13.65 -11.15 8.43
C LEU A 49 -14.52 -12.38 8.10
N ASP A 50 -14.84 -12.59 6.82
CA ASP A 50 -15.60 -13.74 6.34
C ASP A 50 -14.80 -15.05 6.24
N ILE A 51 -13.49 -15.04 6.50
CA ILE A 51 -12.62 -16.21 6.30
C ILE A 51 -13.04 -17.43 7.13
N GLY A 52 -13.60 -17.21 8.32
CA GLY A 52 -14.11 -18.25 9.21
C GLY A 52 -15.61 -18.54 9.07
N THR A 53 -16.35 -17.73 8.32
CA THR A 53 -17.81 -17.84 8.20
C THR A 53 -18.26 -18.34 6.83
N HIS A 54 -17.48 -18.07 5.77
CA HIS A 54 -17.81 -18.46 4.41
C HIS A 54 -16.62 -19.08 3.69
N PHE A 55 -16.76 -20.37 3.35
CA PHE A 55 -15.81 -21.07 2.48
C PHE A 55 -16.24 -20.96 1.02
N TYR A 56 -15.44 -20.27 0.21
CA TYR A 56 -15.65 -20.18 -1.25
C TYR A 56 -14.85 -21.25 -2.00
N SER A 57 -13.55 -21.33 -1.73
CA SER A 57 -12.64 -22.32 -2.30
C SER A 57 -11.32 -22.33 -1.53
N LEU A 58 -10.56 -23.41 -1.65
CA LEU A 58 -9.23 -23.52 -1.02
C LEU A 58 -8.30 -22.39 -1.48
N TYR A 59 -8.26 -22.11 -2.78
CA TYR A 59 -7.49 -20.99 -3.35
C TYR A 59 -7.87 -19.65 -2.70
N ASN A 60 -9.17 -19.36 -2.58
CA ASN A 60 -9.63 -18.11 -2.00
C ASN A 60 -9.21 -17.97 -0.53
N THR A 61 -9.41 -19.02 0.27
CA THR A 61 -9.03 -19.03 1.68
C THR A 61 -7.51 -18.86 1.85
N LEU A 62 -6.69 -19.60 1.08
CA LEU A 62 -5.23 -19.48 1.16
C LEU A 62 -4.73 -18.09 0.81
N VAL A 63 -5.28 -17.46 -0.24
CA VAL A 63 -4.90 -16.10 -0.63
C VAL A 63 -5.32 -15.07 0.43
N LYS A 64 -6.50 -15.21 1.05
CA LYS A 64 -6.91 -14.35 2.18
C LYS A 64 -5.98 -14.48 3.38
N MET A 65 -5.62 -15.73 3.74
CA MET A 65 -4.65 -15.99 4.81
C MET A 65 -3.31 -15.33 4.46
N PHE A 66 -2.80 -15.54 3.25
CA PHE A 66 -1.54 -14.94 2.80
C PHE A 66 -1.52 -13.42 3.01
N TYR A 67 -2.55 -12.69 2.54
CA TYR A 67 -2.60 -11.23 2.72
C TYR A 67 -2.63 -10.78 4.18
N LEU A 68 -3.36 -11.50 5.05
CA LEU A 68 -3.40 -11.20 6.49
C LEU A 68 -2.03 -11.43 7.13
N TRP A 69 -1.44 -12.61 6.90
CA TRP A 69 -0.13 -12.95 7.46
C TRP A 69 0.96 -12.00 6.96
N SER A 70 0.98 -11.70 5.66
CA SER A 70 1.97 -10.80 5.08
C SER A 70 1.83 -9.37 5.58
N ALA A 71 0.60 -8.87 5.76
CA ALA A 71 0.40 -7.51 6.27
C ALA A 71 0.85 -7.37 7.73
N VAL A 72 0.60 -8.39 8.57
CA VAL A 72 1.14 -8.44 9.93
C VAL A 72 2.67 -8.50 9.89
N ALA A 73 3.24 -9.35 9.04
CA ALA A 73 4.69 -9.50 8.90
C ALA A 73 5.35 -8.19 8.46
N ILE A 74 4.82 -7.49 7.44
CA ILE A 74 5.34 -6.19 6.98
C ILE A 74 5.36 -5.17 8.12
N CYS A 75 4.27 -5.03 8.87
CA CYS A 75 4.20 -4.10 10.00
C CYS A 75 5.19 -4.47 11.12
N ALA A 76 5.35 -5.76 11.41
CA ALA A 76 6.30 -6.24 12.42
C ALA A 76 7.76 -5.98 12.00
N GLN A 77 8.11 -6.36 10.77
CA GLN A 77 9.46 -6.17 10.23
C GLN A 77 9.84 -4.70 10.10
N PHE A 78 8.89 -3.85 9.69
CA PHE A 78 9.11 -2.41 9.68
C PHE A 78 9.45 -1.89 11.08
N LYS A 79 8.73 -2.31 12.12
CA LYS A 79 9.00 -1.88 13.51
C LYS A 79 10.38 -2.33 13.99
N LEU A 80 10.84 -3.51 13.58
CA LEU A 80 12.19 -3.98 13.88
C LEU A 80 13.25 -3.16 13.14
N ALA A 81 13.05 -2.88 11.85
CA ALA A 81 13.98 -2.09 11.04
C ALA A 81 14.04 -0.60 11.45
N ARG A 82 12.93 -0.02 11.92
CA ARG A 82 12.85 1.40 12.34
C ARG A 82 13.62 1.68 13.65
N GLY A 83 13.77 0.68 14.52
CA GLY A 83 14.29 0.87 15.88
C GLY A 83 13.41 1.82 16.73
N ASN A 84 13.97 2.32 17.85
CA ASN A 84 13.26 3.21 18.78
C ASN A 84 13.30 4.68 18.30
N ILE A 85 12.41 5.08 17.40
CA ILE A 85 12.27 6.48 16.97
C ILE A 85 11.45 7.31 17.98
N ARG A 86 11.89 8.57 18.15
CA ARG A 86 11.40 9.61 19.09
C ARG A 86 9.87 9.75 19.15
N ASP A 87 9.34 9.84 20.38
CA ASP A 87 7.91 9.83 20.74
C ASP A 87 7.00 10.82 19.97
N THR A 88 7.52 11.97 19.53
CA THR A 88 6.72 13.01 18.86
C THR A 88 6.28 12.63 17.45
N MET A 89 7.08 11.87 16.72
CA MET A 89 6.72 11.40 15.36
C MET A 89 5.59 10.36 15.41
N VAL A 90 5.61 9.51 16.44
CA VAL A 90 4.61 8.46 16.68
C VAL A 90 3.23 9.05 16.97
N GLU A 91 3.16 10.16 17.72
CA GLU A 91 1.89 10.84 18.02
C GLU A 91 1.23 11.41 16.75
N ASN A 92 2.00 12.08 15.88
CA ASN A 92 1.46 12.63 14.63
C ASN A 92 0.92 11.52 13.71
N GLU A 93 1.68 10.43 13.55
CA GLU A 93 1.23 9.24 12.79
C GLU A 93 -0.08 8.66 13.36
N ARG A 94 -0.24 8.63 14.70
CA ARG A 94 -1.48 8.15 15.34
C ARG A 94 -2.67 9.05 15.03
N ILE A 95 -2.50 10.37 15.09
CA ILE A 95 -3.56 11.34 14.77
C ILE A 95 -3.97 11.18 13.31
N GLN A 96 -3.01 11.13 12.39
CA GLN A 96 -3.26 10.95 10.95
C GLN A 96 -3.99 9.64 10.65
N LYS A 97 -3.57 8.52 11.27
CA LYS A 97 -4.24 7.23 11.17
C LYS A 97 -5.70 7.32 11.59
N SER A 98 -5.93 7.92 12.75
CA SER A 98 -7.27 8.05 13.33
C SER A 98 -8.16 8.91 12.45
N PHE A 99 -7.63 10.02 11.93
CA PHE A 99 -8.31 10.87 10.98
C PHE A 99 -8.72 10.12 9.70
N ILE A 100 -7.80 9.38 9.07
CA ILE A 100 -8.09 8.60 7.86
C ILE A 100 -9.18 7.55 8.12
N LEU A 101 -9.08 6.83 9.23
CA LEU A 101 -10.08 5.81 9.62
C LEU A 101 -11.47 6.42 9.82
N ILE A 102 -11.57 7.54 10.53
CA ILE A 102 -12.83 8.24 10.80
C ILE A 102 -13.44 8.77 9.50
N VAL A 103 -12.64 9.41 8.65
CA VAL A 103 -13.12 9.94 7.36
C VAL A 103 -13.61 8.79 6.47
N ALA A 104 -12.86 7.69 6.35
CA ALA A 104 -13.28 6.53 5.58
C ALA A 104 -14.57 5.89 6.13
N PHE A 105 -14.74 5.89 7.46
CA PHE A 105 -15.94 5.38 8.12
C PHE A 105 -17.17 6.25 7.80
N ILE A 106 -17.04 7.58 7.88
CA ILE A 106 -18.11 8.52 7.52
C ILE A 106 -18.50 8.38 6.05
N ILE A 107 -17.51 8.28 5.16
CA ILE A 107 -17.75 8.07 3.72
C ILE A 107 -18.50 6.75 3.49
N ASN A 108 -18.12 5.67 4.17
CA ASN A 108 -18.82 4.39 4.05
C ASN A 108 -20.29 4.49 4.53
N ILE A 109 -20.55 5.19 5.64
CA ILE A 109 -21.92 5.46 6.12
C ILE A 109 -22.73 6.20 5.06
N ALA A 110 -22.16 7.29 4.49
CA ALA A 110 -22.82 8.07 3.45
C ALA A 110 -23.10 7.24 2.18
N ALA A 111 -22.27 6.23 1.92
CA ALA A 111 -22.40 5.34 0.77
C ALA A 111 -23.28 4.10 1.01
N LEU A 112 -23.79 3.87 2.22
CA LEU A 112 -24.65 2.71 2.54
C LEU A 112 -25.84 2.53 1.60
N PRO A 113 -26.56 3.57 1.14
CA PRO A 113 -27.66 3.41 0.19
C PRO A 113 -27.23 2.78 -1.14
N TYR A 114 -25.94 2.88 -1.48
CA TYR A 114 -25.34 2.36 -2.71
C TYR A 114 -24.53 1.07 -2.48
N SER A 115 -24.37 0.65 -1.23
CA SER A 115 -23.70 -0.60 -0.87
C SER A 115 -24.71 -1.74 -0.89
N PHE A 116 -24.39 -2.81 -1.61
CA PHE A 116 -25.19 -4.04 -1.63
C PHE A 116 -24.98 -4.94 -0.39
N ALA A 117 -24.20 -4.48 0.59
CA ALA A 117 -23.72 -5.31 1.68
C ALA A 117 -24.41 -4.91 3.00
N PHE A 118 -25.45 -5.67 3.37
CA PHE A 118 -26.20 -5.48 4.62
C PHE A 118 -25.56 -6.24 5.79
N GLY A 119 -25.80 -5.75 7.02
CA GLY A 119 -25.29 -6.35 8.26
C GLY A 119 -23.83 -5.99 8.58
N PHE A 120 -23.34 -6.48 9.72
CA PHE A 120 -22.00 -6.14 10.22
C PHE A 120 -20.89 -6.51 9.24
N GLN A 121 -20.91 -7.74 8.70
CA GLN A 121 -19.93 -8.19 7.72
C GLN A 121 -19.94 -7.32 6.46
N GLY A 122 -21.12 -6.96 5.96
CA GLY A 122 -21.27 -6.13 4.78
C GLY A 122 -20.76 -4.71 5.00
N PHE A 123 -21.04 -4.14 6.18
CA PHE A 123 -20.53 -2.83 6.58
C PHE A 123 -18.99 -2.81 6.63
N MET A 124 -18.38 -3.80 7.29
CA MET A 124 -16.91 -3.89 7.41
C MET A 124 -16.23 -4.12 6.06
N TRP A 125 -16.84 -4.95 5.21
CA TRP A 125 -16.39 -5.12 3.83
C TRP A 125 -16.45 -3.79 3.06
N GLY A 126 -17.56 -3.05 3.13
CA GLY A 126 -17.72 -1.74 2.48
C GLY A 126 -16.69 -0.72 2.98
N TRP A 127 -16.46 -0.66 4.29
CA TRP A 127 -15.45 0.23 4.87
C TRP A 127 -14.05 -0.09 4.35
N SER A 128 -13.72 -1.38 4.20
CA SER A 128 -12.45 -1.80 3.61
C SER A 128 -12.28 -1.36 2.14
N ILE A 129 -13.36 -1.21 1.38
CA ILE A 129 -13.30 -0.74 -0.02
C ILE A 129 -12.93 0.75 -0.06
N VAL A 130 -13.49 1.56 0.84
CA VAL A 130 -13.15 2.99 0.99
C VAL A 130 -11.74 3.18 1.52
N LEU A 131 -11.34 2.36 2.49
CA LEU A 131 -10.07 2.51 3.20
C LEU A 131 -8.87 2.18 2.32
N GLU A 132 -8.97 1.21 1.41
CA GLU A 132 -7.85 0.76 0.59
C GLU A 132 -7.16 1.86 -0.25
N PRO A 133 -7.88 2.69 -1.05
CA PRO A 133 -7.23 3.82 -1.72
C PRO A 133 -6.64 4.84 -0.74
N ALA A 134 -7.31 5.10 0.38
CA ALA A 134 -6.83 6.05 1.39
C ALA A 134 -5.56 5.55 2.11
N ALA A 135 -5.45 4.24 2.32
CA ALA A 135 -4.32 3.59 2.97
C ALA A 135 -3.01 3.78 2.18
N LEU A 136 -3.06 3.91 0.85
CA LEU A 136 -1.85 4.13 0.05
C LEU A 136 -1.41 5.59 -0.04
N ILE A 137 -2.29 6.55 0.31
CA ILE A 137 -1.99 7.99 0.20
C ILE A 137 -0.68 8.36 0.92
N PRO A 138 -0.45 7.98 2.19
CA PRO A 138 0.79 8.33 2.88
C PRO A 138 2.06 7.86 2.16
N GLN A 139 2.06 6.64 1.63
CA GLN A 139 3.20 6.13 0.84
C GLN A 139 3.39 6.90 -0.48
N PHE A 140 2.31 7.31 -1.14
CA PHE A 140 2.41 8.14 -2.35
C PHE A 140 2.91 9.56 -2.04
N VAL A 141 2.58 10.13 -0.88
CA VAL A 141 3.11 11.42 -0.43
C VAL A 141 4.63 11.31 -0.25
N ILE A 142 5.13 10.27 0.42
CA ILE A 142 6.59 10.03 0.52
C ILE A 142 7.21 9.87 -0.88
N LEU A 143 6.57 9.14 -1.78
CA LEU A 143 7.06 9.01 -3.17
C LEU A 143 7.08 10.35 -3.92
N TYR A 144 6.09 11.22 -3.68
CA TYR A 144 6.02 12.56 -4.25
C TYR A 144 7.14 13.46 -3.70
N GLU A 145 7.35 13.44 -2.38
CA GLU A 145 8.34 14.27 -1.70
C GLU A 145 9.77 13.83 -1.99
N ASN A 146 10.05 12.52 -1.89
CA ASN A 146 11.39 11.94 -1.85
C ASN A 146 11.66 10.93 -2.97
N ARG A 147 11.06 11.11 -4.16
CA ARG A 147 11.09 10.14 -5.28
C ARG A 147 12.46 9.51 -5.58
N LEU A 148 13.54 10.30 -5.47
CA LEU A 148 14.90 9.87 -5.77
C LEU A 148 15.51 8.98 -4.69
N ARG A 149 15.07 9.15 -3.43
CA ARG A 149 15.52 8.39 -2.26
C ARG A 149 14.78 7.08 -2.10
N VAL A 150 13.50 7.02 -2.51
CA VAL A 150 12.69 5.79 -2.42
C VAL A 150 13.41 4.58 -3.06
N PRO A 151 13.59 3.47 -2.33
CA PRO A 151 14.26 2.28 -2.83
C PRO A 151 13.61 1.69 -4.10
N PRO A 152 14.38 1.06 -5.01
CA PRO A 152 13.84 0.46 -6.23
C PRO A 152 12.72 -0.54 -5.99
N PHE A 153 12.84 -1.42 -4.99
CA PHE A 153 11.82 -2.43 -4.68
C PHE A 153 10.53 -1.79 -4.14
N VAL A 154 10.63 -0.70 -3.39
CA VAL A 154 9.46 0.07 -2.92
C VAL A 154 8.77 0.75 -4.11
N LYS A 155 9.51 1.34 -5.05
CA LYS A 155 8.94 1.88 -6.30
C LYS A 155 8.23 0.80 -7.12
N ALA A 156 8.83 -0.38 -7.23
CA ALA A 156 8.23 -1.52 -7.92
C ALA A 156 6.97 -2.03 -7.20
N TYR A 157 6.98 -2.11 -5.85
CA TYR A 157 5.79 -2.39 -5.04
C TYR A 157 4.66 -1.42 -5.36
N ILE A 158 4.92 -0.11 -5.30
CA ILE A 158 3.93 0.94 -5.60
C ILE A 158 3.38 0.78 -7.02
N PHE A 159 4.25 0.53 -8.00
CA PHE A 159 3.85 0.35 -9.38
C PHE A 159 2.98 -0.90 -9.59
N LEU A 160 3.33 -2.02 -8.97
CA LEU A 160 2.52 -3.24 -8.97
C LEU A 160 1.18 -3.05 -8.24
N MET A 161 1.18 -2.26 -7.17
CA MET A 161 -0.04 -1.83 -6.48
C MET A 161 -0.96 -1.03 -7.43
N TRP A 162 -0.41 -0.17 -8.27
CA TRP A 162 -1.21 0.49 -9.29
C TRP A 162 -1.71 -0.48 -10.38
N ILE A 163 -0.83 -1.35 -10.88
CA ILE A 163 -1.16 -2.32 -11.94
C ILE A 163 -2.29 -3.25 -11.52
N TYR A 164 -2.27 -3.81 -10.29
CA TYR A 164 -3.34 -4.72 -9.88
C TYR A 164 -4.70 -4.04 -10.00
N ARG A 165 -4.78 -2.75 -9.65
CA ARG A 165 -6.04 -2.03 -9.70
C ARG A 165 -6.52 -1.80 -11.12
N VAL A 166 -5.61 -1.46 -12.04
CA VAL A 166 -5.92 -1.33 -13.47
C VAL A 166 -6.48 -2.64 -14.02
N PHE A 167 -5.85 -3.77 -13.71
CA PHE A 167 -6.35 -5.09 -14.11
C PHE A 167 -7.70 -5.44 -13.47
N TYR A 168 -7.95 -5.02 -12.24
CA TYR A 168 -9.26 -5.19 -11.61
C TYR A 168 -10.36 -4.38 -12.29
N ILE A 169 -10.06 -3.16 -12.75
CA ILE A 169 -10.98 -2.35 -13.57
C ILE A 169 -11.27 -3.04 -14.89
N MET A 170 -10.24 -3.54 -15.59
CA MET A 170 -10.41 -4.33 -16.82
C MET A 170 -11.25 -5.58 -16.58
N ASN A 171 -11.02 -6.27 -15.46
CA ASN A 171 -11.84 -7.40 -15.03
C ASN A 171 -13.31 -6.99 -14.84
N TRP A 172 -13.62 -5.86 -14.21
CA TRP A 172 -15.00 -5.41 -14.04
C TRP A 172 -15.69 -5.10 -15.37
N ILE A 173 -14.97 -4.45 -16.29
CA ILE A 173 -15.45 -4.19 -17.66
C ILE A 173 -15.74 -5.52 -18.38
N TYR A 174 -14.80 -6.47 -18.33
CA TYR A 174 -14.99 -7.79 -18.92
C TYR A 174 -16.23 -8.48 -18.36
N ARG A 175 -16.38 -8.52 -17.03
CA ARG A 175 -17.53 -9.16 -16.38
C ARG A 175 -18.86 -8.50 -16.75
N SER A 176 -18.89 -7.17 -16.90
CA SER A 176 -20.10 -6.47 -17.34
C SER A 176 -20.56 -6.78 -18.75
N HIS A 177 -19.64 -7.19 -19.64
CA HIS A 177 -19.99 -7.53 -21.02
C HIS A 177 -20.22 -9.03 -21.25
N TYR A 178 -19.50 -9.90 -20.54
CA TYR A 178 -19.42 -11.32 -20.87
C TYR A 178 -20.02 -12.28 -19.82
N GLU A 179 -20.23 -11.85 -18.56
CA GLU A 179 -20.83 -12.73 -17.54
C GLU A 179 -22.36 -12.55 -17.47
N PRO A 180 -23.17 -13.59 -17.74
CA PRO A 180 -24.61 -13.51 -17.59
C PRO A 180 -24.98 -13.28 -16.11
N TYR A 181 -26.00 -12.44 -15.87
CA TYR A 181 -26.49 -12.06 -14.54
C TYR A 181 -25.51 -11.26 -13.66
N TYR A 182 -24.39 -10.79 -14.21
CA TYR A 182 -23.49 -9.92 -13.47
C TYR A 182 -24.15 -8.60 -13.12
N ARG A 183 -24.12 -8.22 -11.85
CA ARG A 183 -24.64 -6.93 -11.36
C ARG A 183 -23.47 -5.98 -11.09
N PRO A 184 -23.36 -4.87 -11.85
CA PRO A 184 -22.35 -3.85 -11.59
C PRO A 184 -22.47 -3.28 -10.18
N ASN A 185 -21.35 -3.24 -9.46
CA ASN A 185 -21.27 -2.58 -8.17
C ASN A 185 -20.55 -1.24 -8.33
N TYR A 186 -21.32 -0.18 -8.58
CA TYR A 186 -20.79 1.16 -8.84
C TYR A 186 -19.97 1.72 -7.68
N PHE A 187 -20.30 1.37 -6.44
CA PHE A 187 -19.51 1.74 -5.27
C PHE A 187 -18.09 1.16 -5.35
N VAL A 188 -17.95 -0.13 -5.67
CA VAL A 188 -16.64 -0.77 -5.87
C VAL A 188 -15.90 -0.16 -7.06
N TYR A 189 -16.60 0.17 -8.15
CA TYR A 189 -15.99 0.76 -9.32
C TYR A 189 -15.43 2.15 -9.05
N PHE A 190 -16.19 2.97 -8.32
CA PHE A 190 -15.78 4.33 -7.96
C PHE A 190 -14.51 4.33 -7.12
N PHE A 191 -14.48 3.58 -6.00
CA PHE A 191 -13.29 3.50 -5.15
C PHE A 191 -12.13 2.78 -5.84
N GLY A 192 -12.42 1.83 -6.73
CA GLY A 192 -11.42 1.21 -7.57
C GLY A 192 -10.77 2.19 -8.56
N ALA A 193 -11.58 3.04 -9.20
CA ALA A 193 -11.09 4.09 -10.08
C ALA A 193 -10.28 5.13 -9.29
N LEU A 194 -10.78 5.56 -8.11
CA LEU A 194 -10.07 6.46 -7.22
C LEU A 194 -8.68 5.91 -6.86
N HIS A 195 -8.62 4.62 -6.51
CA HIS A 195 -7.35 3.93 -6.28
C HIS A 195 -6.43 4.02 -7.50
N ALA A 196 -6.91 3.67 -8.69
CA ALA A 196 -6.09 3.70 -9.91
C ALA A 196 -5.57 5.10 -10.26
N LEU A 197 -6.25 6.16 -9.82
CA LEU A 197 -5.86 7.54 -10.09
C LEU A 197 -4.77 8.07 -9.14
N THR A 198 -4.55 7.43 -8.00
CA THR A 198 -3.61 7.90 -6.98
C THR A 198 -2.17 8.04 -7.49
N LEU A 199 -1.62 7.02 -8.15
CA LEU A 199 -0.25 7.06 -8.69
C LEU A 199 -0.10 8.07 -9.85
N PRO A 200 -0.95 8.09 -10.89
CA PRO A 200 -0.90 9.13 -11.92
C PRO A 200 -0.97 10.54 -11.35
N LEU A 201 -1.81 10.77 -10.34
CA LEU A 201 -1.92 12.06 -9.67
C LEU A 201 -0.62 12.42 -8.95
N ALA A 202 -0.03 11.50 -8.19
CA ALA A 202 1.26 11.73 -7.51
C ALA A 202 2.38 12.07 -8.51
N VAL A 203 2.43 11.39 -9.66
CA VAL A 203 3.39 11.68 -10.74
C VAL A 203 3.13 13.05 -11.37
N LEU A 204 1.86 13.39 -11.62
CA LEU A 204 1.47 14.67 -12.21
C LEU A 204 1.85 15.83 -11.28
N LEU A 205 1.50 15.74 -10.00
CA LEU A 205 1.82 16.75 -9.00
C LEU A 205 3.34 16.97 -8.91
N ASN A 206 4.13 15.89 -8.98
CA ASN A 206 5.59 16.00 -8.93
C ASN A 206 6.18 16.80 -10.10
N ARG A 207 5.53 16.79 -11.28
CA ARG A 207 5.97 17.62 -12.41
C ARG A 207 5.90 19.12 -12.12
N TYR A 208 4.99 19.53 -11.24
CA TYR A 208 4.78 20.91 -10.81
C TYR A 208 5.55 21.27 -9.54
N LYS A 209 6.33 20.34 -8.96
CA LYS A 209 7.17 20.62 -7.79
C LYS A 209 8.20 21.71 -8.15
N PRO A 210 8.33 22.79 -7.35
CA PRO A 210 9.24 23.90 -7.59
C PRO A 210 10.69 23.44 -7.78
N TYR A 211 11.47 24.18 -8.58
CA TYR A 211 12.86 23.85 -8.90
C TYR A 211 13.77 23.75 -7.66
N GLU A 212 13.62 24.66 -6.69
CA GLU A 212 14.41 24.65 -5.45
C GLU A 212 14.20 23.37 -4.62
N GLU A 213 12.97 22.88 -4.50
CA GLU A 213 12.68 21.63 -3.78
C GLU A 213 13.11 20.36 -4.53
N ARG A 214 13.40 20.48 -5.82
CA ARG A 214 13.94 19.38 -6.63
C ARG A 214 15.45 19.26 -6.42
N ASN A 215 16.17 20.36 -6.48
CA ASN A 215 17.63 20.37 -6.30
C ASN A 215 18.05 20.07 -4.86
N SER A 216 17.29 20.51 -3.85
CA SER A 216 17.57 20.15 -2.44
C SER A 216 17.54 18.63 -2.22
N SER A 217 16.61 17.93 -2.85
CA SER A 217 16.51 16.47 -2.78
C SER A 217 17.63 15.74 -3.53
N GLU A 218 18.23 16.37 -4.54
CA GLU A 218 19.38 15.85 -5.29
C GLU A 218 20.70 16.05 -4.52
N ASP A 219 20.89 17.23 -3.92
CA ASP A 219 22.07 17.55 -3.10
C ASP A 219 22.12 16.70 -1.82
N GLU A 220 20.98 16.49 -1.15
CA GLU A 220 20.90 15.57 0.00
C GLU A 220 21.27 14.14 -0.39
N ARG A 221 20.87 13.68 -1.58
CA ARG A 221 21.20 12.34 -2.07
C ARG A 221 22.70 12.20 -2.30
N GLY A 222 23.33 13.19 -2.94
CA GLY A 222 24.78 13.23 -3.13
C GLY A 222 25.51 13.12 -1.81
N THR A 223 25.05 13.88 -0.80
CA THR A 223 25.63 13.88 0.55
C THR A 223 25.48 12.52 1.25
N LEU A 224 24.32 11.88 1.17
CA LEU A 224 24.09 10.55 1.77
C LEU A 224 24.95 9.47 1.11
N THR A 225 25.04 9.44 -0.23
CA THR A 225 25.95 8.50 -0.90
C THR A 225 27.40 8.68 -0.50
N LEU A 226 27.84 9.90 -0.19
CA LEU A 226 29.21 10.13 0.27
C LEU A 226 29.41 9.61 1.70
N LEU A 227 28.43 9.79 2.58
CA LEU A 227 28.47 9.30 3.96
C LEU A 227 28.44 7.76 4.02
N ASP A 228 27.60 7.12 3.21
CA ASP A 228 27.53 5.66 3.12
C ASP A 228 28.87 5.08 2.62
N LEU A 229 29.49 5.72 1.62
CA LEU A 229 30.82 5.33 1.13
C LEU A 229 31.92 5.56 2.17
N GLU A 230 31.83 6.63 2.96
CA GLU A 230 32.76 6.87 4.05
C GLU A 230 32.62 5.79 5.12
N GLN A 231 31.39 5.46 5.53
CA GLN A 231 31.13 4.45 6.56
C GLN A 231 31.58 3.05 6.13
N ASP A 232 31.30 2.64 4.89
CA ASP A 232 31.83 1.39 4.32
C ASP A 232 33.36 1.38 4.28
N SER A 233 33.99 2.53 4.01
CA SER A 233 35.47 2.62 4.01
C SER A 233 36.08 2.49 5.40
N TYR A 234 35.41 3.00 6.44
CA TYR A 234 35.86 2.86 7.83
C TYR A 234 35.69 1.41 8.33
N GLU A 235 34.61 0.73 7.96
CA GLU A 235 34.41 -0.69 8.30
C GLU A 235 35.46 -1.59 7.63
N LEU A 236 35.77 -1.35 6.36
CA LEU A 236 36.82 -2.09 5.63
C LEU A 236 38.24 -1.84 6.17
N LEU A 237 38.51 -0.65 6.73
CA LEU A 237 39.80 -0.36 7.35
C LEU A 237 39.95 -1.04 8.71
N ASN A 238 38.88 -1.10 9.52
CA ASN A 238 38.91 -1.82 10.79
C ASN A 238 39.04 -3.34 10.60
N ASP A 239 38.38 -3.91 9.58
CA ASP A 239 38.50 -5.34 9.25
C ASP A 239 39.88 -5.73 8.68
N ALA A 240 40.68 -4.76 8.24
CA ALA A 240 42.04 -4.99 7.73
C ALA A 240 43.13 -4.88 8.81
N GLU A 241 42.80 -4.39 10.00
CA GLU A 241 43.73 -4.27 11.15
C GLU A 241 43.66 -5.46 12.13
N ASP A 242 42.71 -6.38 11.96
CA ASP A 242 42.60 -7.68 12.68
C ASP A 242 43.13 -8.88 11.87
#